data_AF-A0A2S2PC64-F1
#
_entry.id   AF-A0A2S2PC64-F1
#
_cell.length_a   1.000
_cell.length_b   1.000
_cell.length_c   1.000
_cell.angle_alpha   90.00
_cell.angle_beta   90.00
_cell.angle_gamma   90.00
#
_symmetry.space_group_name_H-M   'P 1'
#
loop_
_entity.id
_entity.type
_entity.pdbx_description
1 polymer ?
#
loop_
_entity_poly.entity_id
_entity_poly.type
_entity_poly.pdbx_seq_one_letter_code
_entity_poly.pdbx_strand_id
1 'polypeptide(L)'
;MSLNGVSFETTSSEKIGVIGRTGAGKSSLLAALYKMCDISNGAIFIDAVNLSKMSSRQIRNRLCVIPQDPFLFDGTIRENIDPFKEYMDSNIWSALQRCHLAATVKRIGGLGCYIGENINLSVGEKQLLCLVRAILKNSKVVCVDEATANVDEMTDRKIQETIRTAFKHSTVITIAHRIRTVMDSDRYV
;
A
#
# COMPACT_ATOMS: atom_id res chain seq x y z
N MET A 1 22.52 -10.01 6.27
CA MET A 1 21.55 -9.10 6.91
C MET A 1 21.84 -7.69 6.44
N SER A 2 20.85 -7.01 5.87
CA SER A 2 20.98 -5.72 5.17
C SER A 2 20.77 -4.48 6.07
N LEU A 3 20.32 -4.65 7.31
CA LEU A 3 20.09 -3.57 8.28
C LEU A 3 20.88 -3.84 9.56
N ASN A 4 21.51 -2.81 10.12
CA ASN A 4 22.25 -2.86 11.39
C ASN A 4 22.10 -1.51 12.13
N GLY A 5 21.73 -1.55 13.41
CA GLY A 5 21.65 -0.35 14.26
C GLY A 5 20.57 0.67 13.88
N VAL A 6 19.52 0.26 13.17
CA VAL A 6 18.42 1.16 12.77
C VAL A 6 17.54 1.48 13.98
N SER A 7 17.34 2.76 14.25
CA SER A 7 16.43 3.25 15.29
C SER A 7 15.68 4.48 14.80
N PHE A 8 14.35 4.44 14.84
CA PHE A 8 13.50 5.61 14.63
C PHE A 8 12.14 5.39 15.30
N GLU A 9 11.49 6.49 15.65
CA GLU A 9 10.14 6.50 16.22
C GLU A 9 9.24 7.41 15.39
N THR A 10 7.93 7.17 15.40
CA THR A 10 6.95 8.00 14.69
C THR A 10 5.71 8.21 15.51
N THR A 11 5.08 9.36 15.28
CA THR A 11 3.80 9.73 15.89
C THR A 11 2.63 9.29 15.02
N SER A 12 1.43 9.26 15.61
CA SER A 12 0.22 8.91 14.88
C SER A 12 -0.03 9.88 13.73
N SER A 13 -0.43 9.34 12.57
CA SER A 13 -0.74 10.10 11.36
C SER A 13 0.44 10.82 10.68
N GLU A 14 1.67 10.61 11.14
CA GLU A 14 2.88 11.16 10.50
C GLU A 14 3.16 10.47 9.15
N LYS A 15 3.66 11.26 8.19
CA LYS A 15 4.06 10.82 6.86
C LYS A 15 5.59 10.76 6.80
N ILE A 16 6.14 9.57 6.62
CA ILE A 16 7.59 9.32 6.64
C ILE A 16 8.05 8.91 5.24
N GLY A 17 9.01 9.63 4.69
CA GLY A 17 9.74 9.24 3.49
C GLY A 17 11.01 8.48 3.86
N VAL A 18 11.13 7.22 3.43
CA VAL A 18 12.35 6.42 3.59
C VAL A 18 13.14 6.47 2.29
N ILE A 19 14.30 7.14 2.31
CA ILE A 19 15.13 7.39 1.13
C ILE A 19 16.52 6.79 1.29
N GLY A 20 17.09 6.34 0.18
CA GLY A 20 18.42 5.75 0.19
C GLY A 20 18.77 5.06 -1.10
N ARG A 21 20.07 4.84 -1.32
CA ARG A 21 20.58 4.14 -2.50
C ARG A 21 19.98 2.73 -2.61
N THR A 22 20.00 2.15 -3.80
CA THR A 22 19.64 0.74 -4.00
C THR A 22 20.53 -0.14 -3.11
N GLY A 23 19.95 -1.15 -2.47
CA GLY A 23 20.68 -2.00 -1.52
C GLY A 23 20.83 -1.44 -0.09
N ALA A 24 20.35 -0.22 0.19
CA ALA A 24 20.41 0.38 1.54
C ALA A 24 19.47 -0.29 2.57
N GLY A 25 18.80 -1.38 2.23
CA GLY A 25 17.93 -2.13 3.14
C GLY A 25 16.49 -1.59 3.29
N LYS A 26 16.05 -0.65 2.45
CA LYS A 26 14.67 -0.10 2.48
C LYS A 26 13.60 -1.19 2.41
N SER A 27 13.67 -2.09 1.42
CA SER A 27 12.72 -3.20 1.32
C SER A 27 12.83 -4.17 2.49
N SER A 28 14.03 -4.30 3.10
CA SER A 28 14.22 -5.09 4.32
C SER A 28 13.56 -4.47 5.55
N LEU A 29 13.44 -3.14 5.59
CA LEU A 29 12.67 -2.44 6.63
C LEU A 29 11.18 -2.79 6.54
N LEU A 30 10.60 -2.77 5.33
CA LEU A 30 9.21 -3.22 5.15
C LEU A 30 9.04 -4.70 5.49
N ALA A 31 9.95 -5.57 5.03
CA ALA A 31 9.89 -6.99 5.34
C ALA A 31 9.88 -7.25 6.86
N ALA A 32 10.68 -6.50 7.63
CA ALA A 32 10.69 -6.55 9.08
C ALA A 32 9.37 -6.05 9.70
N LEU A 33 8.82 -4.92 9.21
CA LEU A 33 7.52 -4.39 9.66
C LEU A 33 6.37 -5.38 9.41
N TYR A 34 6.41 -6.12 8.31
CA TYR A 34 5.41 -7.14 7.96
C TYR A 34 5.64 -8.50 8.62
N LYS A 35 6.71 -8.66 9.42
CA LYS A 35 7.12 -9.93 10.00
C LYS A 35 7.26 -11.02 8.93
N MET A 36 7.85 -10.65 7.78
CA MET A 36 8.25 -11.59 6.73
C MET A 36 9.62 -12.21 7.01
N CYS A 37 10.40 -11.60 7.90
CA CYS A 37 11.66 -12.12 8.42
C CYS A 37 11.73 -11.91 9.94
N ASP A 38 12.51 -12.75 10.61
CA ASP A 38 12.82 -12.56 12.02
C ASP A 38 13.88 -11.46 12.19
N ILE A 39 13.69 -10.63 13.20
CA ILE A 39 14.69 -9.65 13.63
C ILE A 39 15.72 -10.35 14.53
N SER A 40 17.00 -10.16 14.25
CA SER A 40 18.09 -10.80 15.01
C SER A 40 18.36 -10.10 16.34
N ASN A 41 18.28 -8.77 16.35
CA ASN A 41 18.48 -7.92 17.52
C ASN A 41 17.51 -6.72 17.49
N GLY A 42 17.18 -6.21 18.68
CA GLY A 42 16.25 -5.09 18.84
C GLY A 42 14.79 -5.51 18.90
N ALA A 43 13.89 -4.54 18.73
CA ALA A 43 12.44 -4.75 18.76
C ALA A 43 11.73 -3.70 17.91
N ILE A 44 10.57 -4.08 17.37
CA ILE A 44 9.68 -3.16 16.66
C ILE A 44 8.34 -3.14 17.40
N PHE A 45 7.78 -1.95 17.62
CA PHE A 45 6.53 -1.76 18.34
C PHE A 45 5.50 -1.07 17.44
N ILE A 46 4.26 -1.54 17.48
CA ILE A 46 3.10 -0.89 16.84
C ILE A 46 2.01 -0.72 17.89
N ASP A 47 1.57 0.53 18.12
CA ASP A 47 0.62 0.87 19.19
C ASP A 47 1.08 0.33 20.56
N ALA A 48 2.36 0.52 20.89
CA ALA A 48 3.03 0.00 22.10
C ALA A 48 3.07 -1.53 22.26
N VAL A 49 2.65 -2.29 21.24
CA VAL A 49 2.72 -3.76 21.24
C VAL A 49 3.95 -4.22 20.47
N ASN A 50 4.77 -5.07 21.11
CA ASN A 50 5.92 -5.69 20.45
C ASN A 50 5.47 -6.65 19.34
N LEU A 51 5.95 -6.43 18.12
CA LEU A 51 5.67 -7.25 16.94
C LEU A 51 6.00 -8.74 17.11
N SER A 52 7.00 -9.09 17.92
CA SER A 52 7.36 -10.49 18.20
C SER A 52 6.22 -11.26 18.88
N LYS A 53 5.43 -10.57 19.71
CA LYS A 53 4.29 -11.14 20.46
C LYS A 53 2.98 -11.18 19.65
N MET A 54 2.95 -10.59 18.47
CA MET A 54 1.76 -10.54 17.61
C MET A 54 1.75 -11.69 16.60
N SER A 55 0.57 -12.26 16.34
CA SER A 55 0.39 -13.18 15.22
C SER A 55 0.45 -12.43 13.89
N SER A 56 0.86 -13.12 12.82
CA SER A 56 0.90 -12.52 11.47
C SER A 56 -0.46 -11.99 11.04
N ARG A 57 -1.57 -12.59 11.48
CA ARG A 57 -2.93 -12.09 11.22
C ARG A 57 -3.18 -10.74 11.89
N GLN A 58 -2.80 -10.56 13.16
CA GLN A 58 -2.97 -9.28 13.86
C GLN A 58 -2.13 -8.17 13.22
N ILE A 59 -0.91 -8.49 12.78
CA ILE A 59 -0.02 -7.56 12.07
C ILE A 59 -0.64 -7.16 10.73
N ARG A 60 -1.04 -8.16 9.94
CA ARG A 60 -1.67 -7.95 8.63
C ARG A 60 -3.00 -7.23 8.74
N ASN A 61 -3.71 -7.26 9.86
CA ASN A 61 -4.93 -6.45 10.03
C ASN A 61 -4.65 -4.98 10.36
N ARG A 62 -3.50 -4.67 10.96
CA ARG A 62 -3.13 -3.29 11.36
C ARG A 62 -2.33 -2.54 10.29
N LEU A 63 -1.68 -3.27 9.39
CA LEU A 63 -0.82 -2.75 8.34
C LEU A 63 -1.40 -2.99 6.93
N CYS A 64 -1.18 -2.06 6.02
CA CYS A 64 -1.50 -2.22 4.60
C CYS A 64 -0.31 -1.89 3.70
N VAL A 65 0.01 -2.77 2.73
CA VAL A 65 1.07 -2.53 1.74
C VAL A 65 0.44 -2.06 0.45
N ILE A 66 1.04 -1.06 -0.17
CA ILE A 66 0.87 -0.74 -1.58
C ILE A 66 2.21 -1.07 -2.26
N PRO A 67 2.32 -2.22 -2.95
CA PRO A 67 3.59 -2.72 -3.47
C PRO A 67 4.02 -1.96 -4.74
N GLN A 68 5.28 -2.13 -5.12
CA GLN A 68 5.85 -1.60 -6.36
C GLN A 68 5.23 -2.28 -7.59
N ASP A 69 5.14 -3.61 -7.54
CA ASP A 69 4.57 -4.43 -8.60
C ASP A 69 3.14 -4.87 -8.21
N PRO A 70 2.09 -4.24 -8.76
CA PRO A 70 0.73 -4.59 -8.42
C PRO A 70 0.31 -5.91 -9.07
N PHE A 71 -0.16 -6.84 -8.24
CA PHE A 71 -0.60 -8.16 -8.67
C PHE A 71 -2.10 -8.34 -8.52
N LEU A 72 -2.72 -8.96 -9.54
CA LEU A 72 -4.11 -9.38 -9.57
C LEU A 72 -4.15 -10.88 -9.85
N PHE A 73 -5.09 -11.56 -9.20
CA PHE A 73 -5.40 -12.96 -9.50
C PHE A 73 -6.33 -13.02 -10.72
N ASP A 74 -6.28 -14.13 -11.45
CA ASP A 74 -7.34 -14.46 -12.39
C ASP A 74 -8.65 -14.61 -11.63
N GLY A 75 -9.68 -13.89 -12.09
CA GLY A 75 -10.94 -13.79 -11.38
C GLY A 75 -11.62 -12.45 -11.60
N THR A 76 -12.75 -12.23 -10.93
CA THR A 76 -13.51 -10.99 -11.08
C THR A 76 -12.80 -9.79 -10.43
N ILE A 77 -13.14 -8.57 -10.87
CA ILE A 77 -12.75 -7.34 -10.16
C ILE A 77 -13.19 -7.40 -8.69
N ARG A 78 -14.40 -7.92 -8.42
CA ARG A 78 -14.91 -8.08 -7.06
C ARG A 78 -14.03 -8.98 -6.20
N GLU A 79 -13.69 -10.16 -6.69
CA GLU A 79 -12.83 -11.13 -5.96
C GLU A 79 -11.42 -10.58 -5.75
N ASN A 80 -10.90 -9.84 -6.72
CA ASN A 80 -9.62 -9.17 -6.57
C ASN A 80 -9.66 -8.08 -5.50
N ILE A 81 -10.75 -7.32 -5.36
CA ILE A 81 -10.87 -6.26 -4.36
C ILE A 81 -11.18 -6.82 -2.96
N ASP A 82 -12.12 -7.75 -2.87
CA ASP A 82 -12.70 -8.27 -1.64
C ASP A 82 -12.94 -9.80 -1.75
N PRO A 83 -11.88 -10.61 -1.60
CA PRO A 83 -11.98 -12.06 -1.76
C PRO A 83 -12.84 -12.73 -0.68
N PHE A 84 -13.01 -12.09 0.47
CA PHE A 84 -13.77 -12.62 1.60
C PHE A 84 -15.21 -12.10 1.67
N LYS A 85 -15.61 -11.25 0.72
CA LYS A 85 -16.96 -10.64 0.64
C LYS A 85 -17.34 -9.88 1.92
N GLU A 86 -16.38 -9.21 2.53
CA GLU A 86 -16.55 -8.43 3.76
C GLU A 86 -17.24 -7.07 3.52
N TYR A 87 -17.25 -6.57 2.27
CA TYR A 87 -17.74 -5.24 1.94
C TYR A 87 -18.94 -5.27 0.98
N MET A 88 -19.90 -4.38 1.23
CA MET A 88 -20.99 -4.10 0.30
C MET A 88 -20.46 -3.44 -0.98
N ASP A 89 -21.12 -3.68 -2.11
CA ASP A 89 -20.80 -3.08 -3.41
C ASP A 89 -20.72 -1.56 -3.34
N SER A 90 -21.59 -0.92 -2.55
CA SER A 90 -21.56 0.53 -2.33
C SER A 90 -20.24 1.02 -1.75
N ASN A 91 -19.65 0.27 -0.81
CA ASN A 91 -18.35 0.60 -0.22
C ASN A 91 -17.24 0.45 -1.25
N ILE A 92 -17.29 -0.62 -2.06
CA ILE A 92 -16.33 -0.88 -3.13
C ILE A 92 -16.41 0.22 -4.19
N TRP A 93 -17.61 0.60 -4.64
CA TRP A 93 -17.80 1.68 -5.60
C TRP A 93 -17.35 3.04 -5.07
N SER A 94 -17.58 3.32 -3.79
CA SER A 94 -17.06 4.52 -3.13
C SER A 94 -15.52 4.55 -3.15
N ALA A 95 -14.87 3.43 -2.81
CA ALA A 95 -13.41 3.32 -2.87
C ALA A 95 -12.87 3.44 -4.30
N LEU A 96 -13.52 2.80 -5.28
CA LEU A 96 -13.20 2.94 -6.71
C LEU A 96 -13.31 4.39 -7.19
N GLN A 97 -14.29 5.15 -6.71
CA GLN A 97 -14.46 6.55 -7.06
C GLN A 97 -13.33 7.40 -6.47
N ARG A 98 -12.95 7.15 -5.21
CA ARG A 98 -11.82 7.82 -4.55
C ARG A 98 -10.47 7.53 -5.22
N CYS A 99 -10.33 6.37 -5.87
CA CYS A 99 -9.14 6.00 -6.64
C CYS A 99 -9.25 6.36 -8.14
N HIS A 100 -10.24 7.15 -8.57
CA HIS A 100 -10.43 7.51 -9.98
C HIS A 100 -10.61 6.30 -10.95
N LEU A 101 -11.04 5.15 -10.44
CA LEU A 101 -11.12 3.89 -11.19
C LEU A 101 -12.56 3.45 -11.49
N ALA A 102 -13.56 4.11 -10.89
CA ALA A 102 -14.98 3.75 -11.06
C ALA A 102 -15.43 3.76 -12.55
N ALA A 103 -15.04 4.77 -13.33
CA ALA A 103 -15.40 4.84 -14.74
C ALA A 103 -14.77 3.70 -15.56
N THR A 104 -13.49 3.40 -15.31
CA THR A 104 -12.78 2.28 -15.92
C THR A 104 -13.48 0.96 -15.61
N VAL A 105 -13.77 0.70 -14.33
CA VAL A 105 -14.44 -0.56 -13.93
C VAL A 105 -15.84 -0.67 -14.54
N LYS A 106 -16.62 0.41 -14.61
CA LYS A 106 -17.91 0.38 -15.32
C LYS A 106 -17.77 0.03 -16.79
N ARG A 107 -16.80 0.65 -17.49
CA ARG A 107 -16.56 0.45 -18.93
C ARG A 107 -16.19 -1.00 -19.27
N ILE A 108 -15.44 -1.68 -18.41
CA ILE A 108 -14.99 -3.06 -18.67
C ILE A 108 -16.01 -4.14 -18.25
N GLY A 109 -17.16 -3.77 -17.68
CA GLY A 109 -18.20 -4.73 -17.29
C GLY A 109 -18.53 -4.77 -15.80
N GLY A 110 -18.06 -3.79 -15.01
CA GLY A 110 -18.38 -3.66 -13.60
C GLY A 110 -17.60 -4.61 -12.69
N LEU A 111 -18.08 -4.78 -11.45
CA LEU A 111 -17.43 -5.63 -10.45
C LEU A 111 -17.39 -7.11 -10.85
N GLY A 112 -18.33 -7.56 -11.68
CA GLY A 112 -18.39 -8.92 -12.20
C GLY A 112 -17.47 -9.18 -13.41
N CYS A 113 -16.78 -8.16 -13.94
CA CYS A 113 -15.83 -8.33 -15.03
C CYS A 113 -14.71 -9.29 -14.61
N TYR A 114 -14.47 -10.32 -15.41
CA TYR A 114 -13.36 -11.25 -15.23
C TYR A 114 -12.06 -10.65 -15.78
N ILE A 115 -11.02 -10.64 -14.98
CA ILE A 115 -9.65 -10.23 -15.32
C ILE A 115 -8.81 -11.49 -15.49
N GLY A 116 -8.03 -11.55 -16.57
CA GLY A 116 -7.23 -12.70 -16.97
C GLY A 116 -6.67 -12.49 -18.38
N GLU A 117 -6.57 -13.55 -19.18
CA GLU A 117 -5.94 -13.49 -20.51
C GLU A 117 -6.56 -12.42 -21.44
N ASN A 118 -7.89 -12.27 -21.43
CA ASN A 118 -8.61 -11.44 -22.40
C ASN A 118 -8.79 -9.96 -21.98
N ILE A 119 -8.80 -9.67 -20.68
CA ILE A 119 -8.99 -8.31 -20.15
C ILE A 119 -7.89 -8.04 -19.15
N ASN A 120 -6.99 -7.13 -19.55
CA ASN A 120 -5.86 -6.70 -18.73
C ASN A 120 -5.97 -5.20 -18.41
N LEU A 121 -5.81 -4.90 -17.12
CA LEU A 121 -5.61 -3.53 -16.65
C LEU A 121 -4.17 -3.10 -16.92
N SER A 122 -3.97 -1.83 -17.25
CA SER A 122 -2.64 -1.22 -17.28
C SER A 122 -1.98 -1.31 -15.89
N VAL A 123 -0.65 -1.19 -15.84
CA VAL A 123 0.11 -1.18 -14.56
C VAL A 123 -0.44 -0.12 -13.61
N GLY A 124 -0.74 1.08 -14.12
CA GLY A 124 -1.32 2.17 -13.34
C GLY A 124 -2.72 1.86 -12.80
N GLU A 125 -3.60 1.24 -13.60
CA GLU A 125 -4.92 0.81 -13.13
C GLU A 125 -4.84 -0.31 -12.09
N LYS A 126 -3.90 -1.25 -12.25
CA LYS A 126 -3.62 -2.28 -11.22
C LYS A 126 -3.16 -1.63 -9.92
N GLN A 127 -2.34 -0.59 -9.99
CA GLN A 127 -1.90 0.17 -8.83
C GLN A 127 -3.05 0.88 -8.11
N LEU A 128 -3.93 1.54 -8.87
CA LEU A 128 -5.14 2.15 -8.34
C LEU A 128 -6.06 1.10 -7.70
N LEU A 129 -6.12 -0.13 -8.25
CA LEU A 129 -6.84 -1.23 -7.62
C LEU A 129 -6.22 -1.67 -6.28
N CYS A 130 -4.88 -1.69 -6.19
CA CYS A 130 -4.19 -1.87 -4.91
C CYS A 130 -4.54 -0.78 -3.89
N LEU A 131 -4.68 0.48 -4.33
CA LEU A 131 -5.17 1.56 -3.48
C LEU A 131 -6.61 1.34 -3.03
N VAL A 132 -7.50 0.84 -3.90
CA VAL A 132 -8.88 0.49 -3.52
C VAL A 132 -8.88 -0.53 -2.37
N ARG A 133 -8.07 -1.60 -2.49
CA ARG A 133 -7.89 -2.60 -1.41
C ARG A 133 -7.41 -1.94 -0.12
N ALA A 134 -6.45 -1.04 -0.22
CA ALA A 134 -5.89 -0.32 0.92
C ALA A 134 -6.90 0.60 1.61
N ILE A 135 -7.73 1.29 0.83
CA ILE A 135 -8.79 2.18 1.33
C ILE A 135 -9.86 1.38 2.09
N LEU A 136 -10.33 0.27 1.52
CA LEU A 136 -11.35 -0.57 2.16
C LEU A 136 -10.87 -1.13 3.50
N LYS A 137 -9.60 -1.55 3.54
CA LYS A 137 -8.97 -2.08 4.75
C LYS A 137 -8.81 -1.05 5.88
N ASN A 138 -8.74 0.24 5.54
CA ASN A 138 -8.64 1.35 6.48
C ASN A 138 -7.59 1.13 7.59
N SER A 139 -6.39 0.71 7.20
CA SER A 139 -5.30 0.43 8.15
C SER A 139 -4.72 1.71 8.76
N LYS A 140 -4.33 1.63 10.04
CA LYS A 140 -3.70 2.74 10.75
C LYS A 140 -2.31 3.09 10.22
N VAL A 141 -1.59 2.07 9.72
CA VAL A 141 -0.25 2.22 9.17
C VAL A 141 -0.27 1.69 7.73
N VAL A 142 0.17 2.53 6.80
CA VAL A 142 0.22 2.23 5.36
C VAL A 142 1.66 2.30 4.89
N CYS A 143 2.15 1.21 4.32
CA CYS A 143 3.48 1.13 3.73
C CYS A 143 3.35 1.23 2.21
N VAL A 144 3.94 2.26 1.62
CA VAL A 144 3.97 2.49 0.18
C VAL A 144 5.36 2.14 -0.31
N ASP A 145 5.49 1.11 -1.16
CA ASP A 145 6.76 0.66 -1.70
C ASP A 145 6.82 1.03 -3.18
N GLU A 146 7.44 2.15 -3.52
CA GLU A 146 7.66 2.58 -4.91
C GLU A 146 6.43 2.48 -5.82
N ALA A 147 5.26 2.78 -5.25
CA ALA A 147 3.95 2.59 -5.88
C ALA A 147 3.77 3.33 -7.22
N THR A 148 4.67 4.23 -7.60
CA THR A 148 4.61 4.99 -8.85
C THR A 148 5.81 4.74 -9.77
N ALA A 149 6.52 3.64 -9.53
CA ALA A 149 7.45 3.10 -10.53
C ALA A 149 6.67 2.66 -11.77
N ASN A 150 7.22 2.92 -12.96
CA ASN A 150 6.69 2.41 -14.24
C ASN A 150 5.26 2.84 -14.61
N VAL A 151 4.72 3.90 -14.02
CA VAL A 151 3.44 4.52 -14.41
C VAL A 151 3.67 5.85 -15.14
N ASP A 152 2.72 6.24 -15.99
CA ASP A 152 2.72 7.54 -16.64
C ASP A 152 2.46 8.68 -15.63
N GLU A 153 2.83 9.91 -15.98
CA GLU A 153 2.74 11.05 -15.06
C GLU A 153 1.30 11.35 -14.62
N MET A 154 0.30 11.16 -15.49
CA MET A 154 -1.09 11.41 -15.13
C MET A 154 -1.59 10.39 -14.11
N THR A 155 -1.19 9.13 -14.24
CA THR A 155 -1.52 8.09 -13.26
C THR A 155 -0.74 8.26 -11.96
N ASP A 156 0.54 8.63 -12.01
CA ASP A 156 1.34 8.98 -10.82
C ASP A 156 0.64 10.05 -9.97
N ARG A 157 0.19 11.14 -10.60
CA ARG A 157 -0.57 12.22 -9.91
C ARG A 157 -1.83 11.70 -9.23
N LYS A 158 -2.61 10.84 -9.89
CA LYS A 158 -3.81 10.23 -9.31
C LYS A 158 -3.47 9.36 -8.10
N ILE A 159 -2.41 8.56 -8.19
CA ILE A 159 -1.94 7.69 -7.10
C ILE A 159 -1.52 8.54 -5.90
N GLN A 160 -0.68 9.55 -6.10
CA GLN A 160 -0.23 10.45 -5.05
C GLN A 160 -1.39 11.21 -4.39
N GLU A 161 -2.30 11.77 -5.19
CA GLU A 161 -3.50 12.46 -4.68
C GLU A 161 -4.39 11.52 -3.86
N THR A 162 -4.58 10.28 -4.34
CA THR A 162 -5.35 9.26 -3.62
C THR A 162 -4.70 8.92 -2.30
N ILE A 163 -3.38 8.69 -2.26
CA ILE A 163 -2.65 8.39 -1.02
C ILE A 163 -2.82 9.53 -0.01
N ARG A 164 -2.58 10.78 -0.47
CA ARG A 164 -2.67 11.98 0.37
C ARG A 164 -4.06 12.19 0.97
N THR A 165 -5.10 12.04 0.14
CA THR A 165 -6.48 12.29 0.57
C THR A 165 -7.05 11.12 1.38
N ALA A 166 -6.77 9.88 0.97
CA ALA A 166 -7.35 8.71 1.59
C ALA A 166 -6.71 8.32 2.93
N PHE A 167 -5.41 8.59 3.08
CA PHE A 167 -4.64 8.21 4.27
C PHE A 167 -4.19 9.42 5.09
N LYS A 168 -4.94 10.53 5.00
CA LYS A 168 -4.68 11.75 5.78
C LYS A 168 -4.49 11.47 7.27
N HIS A 169 -5.31 10.60 7.83
CA HIS A 169 -5.32 10.24 9.26
C HIS A 169 -4.53 8.96 9.59
N SER A 170 -3.92 8.29 8.61
CA SER A 170 -3.07 7.11 8.84
C SER A 170 -1.61 7.53 8.92
N THR A 171 -0.79 6.79 9.65
CA THR A 171 0.67 6.89 9.52
C THR A 171 1.07 6.27 8.18
N VAL A 172 1.86 6.97 7.36
CA VAL A 172 2.27 6.49 6.04
C VAL A 172 3.79 6.40 5.99
N ILE A 173 4.31 5.22 5.65
CA ILE A 173 5.74 4.99 5.43
C ILE A 173 5.94 4.76 3.94
N THR A 174 6.57 5.72 3.28
CA THR A 174 6.78 5.69 1.82
C THR A 174 8.25 5.43 1.52
N ILE A 175 8.53 4.27 0.93
CA ILE A 175 9.82 4.02 0.27
C ILE A 175 9.75 4.60 -1.13
N ALA A 176 10.72 5.44 -1.46
CA ALA A 176 10.85 5.98 -2.80
C ALA A 176 12.31 6.06 -3.26
N HIS A 177 12.51 5.80 -4.55
CA HIS A 177 13.72 6.16 -5.28
C HIS A 177 13.67 7.55 -5.93
N ARG A 178 12.48 8.18 -5.97
CA ARG A 178 12.28 9.52 -6.53
C ARG A 178 11.92 10.48 -5.41
N ILE A 179 12.64 11.59 -5.31
CA ILE A 179 12.41 12.60 -4.26
C ILE A 179 10.99 13.17 -4.33
N ARG A 180 10.45 13.34 -5.54
CA ARG A 180 9.10 13.85 -5.80
C ARG A 180 8.00 13.06 -5.07
N THR A 181 8.18 11.75 -4.90
CA THR A 181 7.24 10.83 -4.25
C THR A 181 7.19 11.02 -2.73
N VAL A 182 8.24 11.57 -2.13
CA VAL A 182 8.33 11.77 -0.67
C VAL A 182 8.30 13.24 -0.27
N MET A 183 8.21 14.19 -1.20
CA MET A 183 8.25 15.63 -0.88
C MET A 183 7.18 16.09 0.10
N ASP A 184 6.03 15.41 0.11
CA ASP A 184 4.91 15.71 1.01
C ASP A 184 5.03 14.97 2.36
N SER A 185 6.18 14.35 2.66
CA SER A 185 6.42 13.69 3.94
C SER A 185 6.73 14.72 5.03
N ASP A 186 6.20 14.49 6.22
CA ASP A 186 6.49 15.29 7.42
C ASP A 186 7.95 15.11 7.85
N ARG A 187 8.51 13.91 7.62
CA ARG A 187 9.89 13.56 7.97
C ARG A 187 10.54 12.63 6.96
N TYR A 188 11.86 12.71 6.85
CA TYR A 188 12.69 11.83 6.03
C TYR A 188 13.61 10.97 6.90
N VAL A 189 13.79 9.71 6.52
CA VAL A 189 14.69 8.72 7.15
C VAL A 189 15.56 8.07 6.10
#